data_AF-H2XT42-F1
#
_entry.id   AF-H2XT42-F1
#
_cell.length_a   1.000
_cell.length_b   1.000
_cell.length_c   1.000
_cell.angle_alpha   90.00
_cell.angle_beta   90.00
_cell.angle_gamma   90.00
#
_symmetry.space_group_name_H-M   'P 1'
#
loop_
_entity.id
_entity.type
_entity.pdbx_description
1 polymer ?
#
loop_
_entity_poly.entity_id
_entity_poly.type
_entity_poly.pdbx_seq_one_letter_code
_entity_poly.pdbx_strand_id
1 'polypeptide(L)'
;MPEPVFFHSAAITPEGCMLVTGGNICITPTIRTNSSYSIWLTVPSLQTLCWNKLIETMPQLLSMTKKQLLELGINEHFVKKLECAVGA
;
A
#
# COMPACT_ATOMS: atom_id res chain seq x y z
N MET A 1 10.03 -7.59 -7.05
CA MET A 1 9.96 -7.59 -8.52
C MET A 1 10.45 -8.93 -9.04
N PRO A 2 9.67 -9.63 -9.88
CA PRO A 2 10.04 -10.94 -10.42
C PRO A 2 11.02 -10.86 -11.60
N GLU A 3 11.11 -9.70 -12.27
CA GLU A 3 11.96 -9.45 -13.43
C GLU A 3 12.68 -8.09 -13.31
N PRO A 4 13.83 -7.89 -14.00
CA PRO A 4 14.50 -6.60 -14.07
C PRO A 4 13.63 -5.56 -14.76
N VAL A 5 13.54 -4.36 -14.16
CA VAL A 5 12.86 -3.20 -14.75
C VAL A 5 13.71 -1.94 -14.62
N PHE A 6 13.72 -1.14 -15.68
CA PHE A 6 14.42 0.14 -15.73
C PHE A 6 13.48 1.30 -15.46
N PHE A 7 14.01 2.42 -14.97
CA PHE A 7 13.24 3.66 -14.78
C PHE A 7 11.99 3.49 -13.89
N HIS A 8 12.06 2.62 -12.88
CA HIS A 8 11.01 2.44 -11.87
C HIS A 8 11.08 3.53 -10.80
N SER A 9 9.96 3.79 -10.12
CA SER A 9 9.94 4.64 -8.93
C SER A 9 9.94 3.77 -7.68
N ALA A 10 10.64 4.22 -6.65
CA ALA A 10 10.65 3.55 -5.35
C ALA A 10 10.58 4.57 -4.22
N ALA A 11 9.84 4.22 -3.16
CA ALA A 11 9.73 5.02 -1.94
C ALA A 11 9.64 4.10 -0.72
N ILE A 12 10.04 4.61 0.45
CA ILE A 12 9.96 3.88 1.72
C ILE A 12 8.97 4.60 2.63
N THR A 13 8.00 3.88 3.21
CA THR A 13 7.07 4.45 4.19
C THR A 13 7.77 4.68 5.53
N PRO A 14 7.23 5.55 6.42
CA PRO A 14 7.78 5.72 7.76
C PRO A 14 7.88 4.41 8.57
N GLU A 15 7.01 3.44 8.29
CA GLU A 15 7.02 2.11 8.91
C GLU A 15 8.03 1.13 8.28
N GLY A 16 8.84 1.58 7.32
CA GLY A 16 9.90 0.77 6.70
C GLY A 16 9.39 -0.22 5.64
N CYS A 17 8.24 0.03 5.03
CA CYS A 17 7.80 -0.70 3.84
C CYS A 17 8.34 0.00 2.59
N MET A 18 9.13 -0.68 1.77
CA MET A 18 9.52 -0.18 0.46
C MET A 18 8.45 -0.52 -0.57
N LEU A 19 7.94 0.48 -1.28
CA LEU A 19 7.06 0.35 -2.43
C LEU A 19 7.88 0.63 -3.69
N VAL A 20 7.79 -0.26 -4.67
CA VAL A 20 8.37 -0.11 -6.01
C VAL A 20 7.25 -0.18 -7.03
N THR A 21 7.16 0.82 -7.91
CA THR A 21 6.08 0.91 -8.91
C THR A 21 6.60 1.23 -10.30
N GLY A 22 5.99 0.56 -11.26
CA GLY A 22 6.16 0.77 -12.68
C GLY A 22 7.57 0.49 -13.20
N GLY A 23 7.92 1.16 -14.29
CA GLY A 23 9.19 1.00 -15.00
C GLY A 23 9.01 0.41 -16.40
N ASN A 24 10.13 0.06 -17.02
CA ASN A 24 10.22 -0.51 -18.36
C ASN A 24 10.84 -1.90 -18.28
N ILE A 25 10.11 -2.90 -18.76
CA ILE A 25 10.57 -4.29 -18.89
C ILE A 25 11.56 -4.40 -20.06
N CYS A 26 11.32 -3.66 -21.14
CA CYS A 26 12.18 -3.63 -22.31
C CYS A 26 12.34 -2.19 -22.84
N ILE A 27 13.53 -1.87 -23.35
CA ILE A 27 13.85 -0.58 -23.97
C ILE A 27 13.48 -0.57 -25.46
N THR A 28 13.65 -1.70 -26.15
CA THR A 28 13.39 -1.84 -27.59
C THR A 28 12.87 -3.24 -27.92
N PRO A 29 11.56 -3.41 -28.18
CA PRO A 29 10.51 -2.39 -28.14
C PRO A 29 10.28 -1.86 -26.72
N THR A 30 9.82 -0.61 -26.59
CA THR A 30 9.50 -0.04 -25.28
C THR A 30 8.29 -0.76 -24.68
N ILE A 31 8.51 -1.51 -23.61
CA ILE A 31 7.44 -2.19 -22.86
C ILE A 31 7.45 -1.63 -21.44
N ARG A 32 6.36 -0.95 -21.06
CA ARG A 32 6.18 -0.36 -19.73
C ARG A 32 5.32 -1.28 -18.86
N THR A 33 5.55 -1.25 -17.56
CA THR A 33 4.70 -1.89 -16.56
C THR A 33 4.14 -0.84 -15.61
N ASN A 34 2.94 -1.10 -15.09
CA ASN A 34 2.33 -0.41 -13.96
C ASN A 34 2.25 -1.31 -12.72
N SER A 35 2.94 -2.45 -12.72
CA SER A 35 2.98 -3.36 -11.58
C SER A 35 3.60 -2.65 -10.37
N SER A 36 3.01 -2.91 -9.21
CA SER A 36 3.47 -2.40 -7.93
C SER A 36 3.84 -3.56 -7.02
N TYR A 37 4.98 -3.44 -6.36
CA TYR A 37 5.51 -4.43 -5.43
C TYR A 37 5.86 -3.74 -4.12
N SER A 38 5.62 -4.43 -3.01
CA SER A 38 6.04 -3.95 -1.69
C SER A 38 6.86 -5.00 -0.96
N ILE A 39 7.77 -4.53 -0.10
CA ILE A 39 8.56 -5.39 0.78
C ILE A 39 8.87 -4.67 2.08
N TRP A 40 8.79 -5.39 3.19
CA TRP A 40 9.21 -4.90 4.50
C TRP A 40 10.74 -4.91 4.61
N LEU A 41 11.34 -3.74 4.82
CA LEU A 41 12.78 -3.60 5.11
C LEU A 41 13.07 -3.70 6.62
N THR A 42 12.04 -3.51 7.44
CA THR A 42 12.08 -3.68 8.90
C THR A 42 10.87 -4.49 9.36
N VAL A 43 10.94 -5.08 10.54
CA VAL A 43 9.79 -5.80 11.10
C VAL A 43 8.68 -4.80 11.41
N PRO A 44 7.50 -4.90 10.77
CA PRO A 44 6.40 -3.99 11.04
C PRO A 44 5.89 -4.16 12.48
N SER A 45 5.34 -3.09 13.04
CA SER A 45 4.69 -3.17 14.35
C SER A 45 3.51 -4.15 14.32
N LEU A 46 3.18 -4.73 15.49
CA LEU A 46 1.98 -5.56 15.63
C LEU A 46 0.72 -4.81 15.20
N GLN A 47 0.65 -3.52 15.52
CA GLN A 47 -0.45 -2.65 15.11
C GLN A 47 -0.62 -2.61 13.59
N THR A 48 0.48 -2.45 12.84
CA THR A 48 0.49 -2.45 11.37
C THR A 48 0.07 -3.80 10.81
N LEU A 49 0.58 -4.91 11.38
CA LEU A 49 0.21 -6.26 10.95
C LEU A 49 -1.27 -6.56 11.17
N CYS A 50 -1.80 -6.26 12.36
CA CYS A 50 -3.22 -6.40 12.68
C CYS A 50 -4.09 -5.55 11.75
N TRP A 51 -3.67 -4.31 11.46
CA TRP A 51 -4.38 -3.43 10.54
C TRP A 51 -4.45 -4.00 9.12
N ASN A 52 -3.31 -4.43 8.58
CA ASN A 52 -3.27 -5.06 7.26
C ASN A 52 -4.16 -6.30 7.22
N LYS A 53 -4.12 -7.14 8.26
CA LYS A 53 -4.95 -8.33 8.33
C LYS A 53 -6.44 -8.00 8.41
N LEU A 54 -6.80 -6.99 9.20
CA LEU A 54 -8.18 -6.53 9.33
C LEU A 54 -8.74 -6.11 7.96
N ILE A 55 -8.03 -5.26 7.22
CA ILE A 55 -8.47 -4.81 5.88
C ILE A 55 -8.58 -5.97 4.89
N GLU A 56 -7.63 -6.91 4.91
CA GLU A 56 -7.68 -8.13 4.09
C GLU A 56 -8.93 -8.97 4.40
N THR A 57 -9.28 -9.12 5.68
CA THR A 57 -10.43 -9.92 6.12
C THR A 57 -11.76 -9.21 5.98
N MET A 58 -11.77 -7.88 5.99
CA MET A 58 -12.97 -7.04 6.00
C MET A 58 -12.84 -5.89 4.99
N PRO A 59 -12.81 -6.19 3.68
CA PRO A 59 -12.62 -5.17 2.64
C PRO A 59 -13.73 -4.12 2.61
N GLN A 60 -14.92 -4.41 3.15
CA GLN A 60 -16.03 -3.46 3.26
C GLN A 60 -15.65 -2.20 4.05
N LEU A 61 -14.68 -2.28 4.96
CA LEU A 61 -14.18 -1.12 5.72
C LEU A 61 -13.66 0.00 4.81
N LEU A 62 -13.16 -0.35 3.61
CA LEU A 62 -12.67 0.64 2.62
C LEU A 62 -13.79 1.45 1.97
N SER A 63 -15.02 0.93 1.99
CA SER A 63 -16.19 1.59 1.41
C SER A 63 -16.99 2.42 2.42
N MET A 64 -16.66 2.31 3.70
CA MET A 64 -17.37 2.99 4.79
C MET A 64 -16.92 4.45 4.91
N THR A 65 -17.87 5.31 5.27
CA THR A 65 -17.56 6.70 5.58
C THR A 65 -16.74 6.81 6.87
N LYS A 66 -15.96 7.89 7.00
CA LYS A 66 -15.22 8.22 8.25
C LYS A 66 -16.10 8.11 9.48
N LYS A 67 -17.34 8.61 9.43
CA LYS A 67 -18.31 8.53 10.54
C LYS A 67 -18.59 7.07 10.94
N GLN A 68 -18.93 6.22 9.98
CA GLN A 68 -19.25 4.82 10.25
C GLN A 68 -18.03 4.05 10.81
N LEU A 69 -16.82 4.35 10.33
CA LEU A 69 -15.59 3.75 10.86
C LEU A 69 -15.33 4.15 12.31
N LEU A 70 -15.56 5.42 12.65
CA LEU A 70 -15.44 5.90 14.04
C LEU A 70 -16.51 5.28 14.94
N GLU A 71 -17.75 5.08 14.45
CA GLU A 71 -18.84 4.41 15.18
C GLU A 71 -18.53 2.92 15.46
N LEU A 72 -17.72 2.27 14.62
CA LEU A 72 -17.19 0.92 14.87
C LEU A 72 -16.06 0.88 15.93
N GLY A 73 -15.64 2.05 16.45
CA GLY A 73 -14.53 2.16 17.39
C GLY A 73 -13.14 2.14 16.75
N ILE A 74 -13.05 2.29 15.42
CA ILE A 74 -11.76 2.39 14.74
C ILE A 74 -11.15 3.76 15.05
N ASN A 75 -9.93 3.77 15.62
CA ASN A 75 -9.25 5.01 15.99
C ASN A 75 -9.00 5.92 14.77
N GLU A 76 -9.13 7.23 14.96
CA GLU A 76 -8.97 8.24 13.89
C GLU A 76 -7.63 8.13 13.15
N HIS A 77 -6.54 7.75 13.83
CA HIS A 77 -5.24 7.53 13.19
C HIS A 77 -5.33 6.50 12.05
N PHE A 78 -6.11 5.44 12.19
CA PHE A 78 -6.30 4.44 11.14
C PHE A 78 -7.26 4.91 10.05
N VAL A 79 -8.30 5.66 10.42
CA VAL A 79 -9.23 6.21 9.43
C VAL A 79 -8.51 7.14 8.45
N LYS A 80 -7.59 7.98 8.96
CA LYS A 80 -6.73 8.85 8.13
C LYS A 80 -5.86 8.05 7.15
N LYS A 81 -5.39 6.86 7.54
CA LYS A 81 -4.60 5.98 6.64
C LYS A 81 -5.40 5.47 5.45
N LEU A 82 -6.72 5.34 5.58
CA LEU A 82 -7.60 4.91 4.48
C LEU A 82 -7.85 6.03 3.46
N GLU A 83 -7.98 7.28 3.92
CA GLU A 83 -8.24 8.44 3.07
C GLU A 83 -7.09 8.70 2.07
N CYS A 84 -5.84 8.43 2.47
CA CYS A 84 -4.68 8.57 1.58
C CYS A 84 -4.59 7.49 0.49
N ALA A 85 -5.25 6.34 0.64
CA ALA A 85 -5.13 5.22 -0.30
C ALA A 85 -6.02 5.35 -1.55
N VAL A 86 -6.99 6.29 -1.55
CA VAL A 86 -7.97 6.47 -2.65
C VAL A 86 -7.45 7.42 -3.74
N GLY A 87 -6.28 8.04 -3.55
CA GLY A 87 -5.67 8.99 -4.49
C GLY A 87 -4.41 8.51 -5.21
N ALA A 88 -4.08 7.22 -5.15
CA ALA A 88 -2.91 6.62 -5.79
C ALA A 88 -3.30 5.67 -6.93
#